data_AF-A0A1Z4BXJ0-F1
#
_entry.id   AF-A0A1Z4BXJ0-F1
#
_cell.length_a   1.000
_cell.length_b   1.000
_cell.length_c   1.000
_cell.angle_alpha   90.00
_cell.angle_beta   90.00
_cell.angle_gamma   90.00
#
_symmetry.space_group_name_H-M   'P 1'
#
loop_
_entity.id
_entity.type
_entity.pdbx_description
1 polymer ?
#
loop_
_entity_poly.entity_id
_entity_poly.type
_entity_poly.pdbx_seq_one_letter_code
_entity_poly.pdbx_strand_id
1 'polypeptide(L)' 'MDATTYTFARAHLAETMEKVCDNHEPVIITKNRDRHVHAVVMISLEDYQALEETAYLLKNPALCSRHINN' A
#
# COMPACT_ATOMS: atom_id res chain seq x y z
N MET A 1 9.57 -0.28 -4.63
CA MET A 1 9.02 0.55 -3.53
C MET A 1 9.87 1.79 -3.42
N ASP A 2 9.35 2.89 -3.92
CA ASP A 2 10.02 4.19 -3.87
C ASP A 2 9.75 4.89 -2.55
N ALA A 3 10.69 5.73 -2.12
CA ALA A 3 10.57 6.51 -0.90
C ALA A 3 10.63 8.00 -1.23
N THR A 4 9.67 8.74 -0.70
CA THR A 4 9.59 10.20 -0.81
C THR A 4 9.47 10.84 0.56
N THR A 5 9.78 12.12 0.64
CA THR A 5 9.62 12.88 1.88
C THR A 5 8.20 13.41 2.00
N TYR A 6 7.74 13.63 3.24
CA TYR A 6 6.48 14.28 3.54
C TYR A 6 6.32 15.61 2.78
N THR A 7 7.39 16.42 2.73
CA THR A 7 7.36 17.73 2.05
C THR A 7 7.06 17.58 0.56
N PHE A 8 7.70 16.61 -0.11
CA PHE A 8 7.46 16.34 -1.53
C PHE A 8 6.05 15.75 -1.75
N ALA A 9 5.68 14.71 -0.99
CA ALA A 9 4.37 14.07 -1.11
C ALA A 9 3.22 15.07 -0.89
N ARG A 10 3.38 16.02 0.05
CA ARG A 10 2.38 17.07 0.30
C ARG A 10 2.25 18.03 -0.88
N ALA A 11 3.35 18.39 -1.53
CA ALA A 11 3.33 19.29 -2.69
C ALA A 11 2.80 18.61 -3.97
N HIS A 12 2.98 17.29 -4.07
CA HIS A 12 2.65 16.49 -5.26
C HIS A 12 1.64 15.39 -4.96
N LEU A 13 0.68 15.64 -4.05
CA LEU A 13 -0.17 14.56 -3.50
C LEU A 13 -1.03 13.89 -4.58
N ALA A 14 -1.69 14.68 -5.43
CA ALA A 14 -2.54 14.15 -6.51
C ALA A 14 -1.75 13.27 -7.49
N GLU A 15 -0.62 13.77 -7.99
CA GLU A 15 0.27 13.01 -8.89
C GLU A 15 0.81 11.74 -8.22
N THR A 16 1.12 11.82 -6.92
CA THR A 16 1.58 10.64 -6.16
C THR A 16 0.47 9.60 -6.05
N MET A 17 -0.77 10.02 -5.79
CA MET A 17 -1.94 9.12 -5.73
C MET A 17 -2.22 8.48 -7.09
N GLU A 18 -2.21 9.26 -8.18
CA GLU A 18 -2.39 8.75 -9.55
C GLU A 18 -1.35 7.67 -9.87
N LYS A 19 -0.06 7.93 -9.63
CA LYS A 19 1.00 6.93 -9.86
C LYS A 19 0.82 5.65 -9.05
N VAL A 20 0.42 5.77 -7.77
CA VAL A 20 0.17 4.61 -6.91
C VAL A 20 -1.00 3.77 -7.44
N CYS A 21 -2.07 4.42 -7.90
CA CYS A 21 -3.22 3.72 -8.48
C CYS A 21 -2.90 3.12 -9.85
N ASP A 22 -2.29 3.87 -10.76
CA ASP A 22 -2.07 3.44 -12.15
C ASP A 22 -1.03 2.32 -12.24
N ASN A 23 0.00 2.37 -11.40
CA ASN A 23 1.08 1.40 -11.44
C ASN A 23 0.88 0.23 -10.46
N HIS A 24 -0.10 0.33 -9.54
CA HIS A 24 -0.24 -0.60 -8.41
C HIS A 24 1.06 -0.76 -7.60
N GLU A 25 1.83 0.33 -7.50
CA GLU A 25 3.12 0.35 -6.81
C GLU A 25 3.04 1.21 -5.55
N PRO A 26 3.28 0.65 -4.35
CA PRO A 26 3.21 1.41 -3.12
C PRO A 26 4.42 2.34 -2.94
N VAL A 27 4.17 3.49 -2.32
CA VAL A 27 5.17 4.54 -2.04
C VAL A 27 5.33 4.74 -0.53
N ILE A 28 6.57 4.83 -0.07
CA ILE A 28 6.91 5.14 1.32
C ILE A 28 7.03 6.65 1.48
N ILE A 29 6.34 7.23 2.47
CA ILE A 29 6.41 8.66 2.81
C ILE A 29 7.03 8.82 4.19
N THR A 30 8.17 9.52 4.28
CA THR A 30 8.88 9.75 5.57
C THR A 30 8.77 11.19 6.04
N LYS A 31 8.53 11.41 7.34
CA LYS A 31 8.41 12.77 7.91
C LYS A 31 9.76 13.46 8.13
N ASN A 32 10.81 12.70 8.45
CA ASN A 32 12.16 13.21 8.75
C ASN A 32 13.19 12.63 7.77
N ARG A 33 14.42 13.19 7.77
CA ARG A 33 15.58 12.61 7.05
C ARG A 33 15.94 11.21 7.55
N ASP A 34 15.55 10.88 8.77
CA ASP A 34 15.61 9.52 9.28
C ASP A 34 14.48 8.70 8.64
N ARG A 35 14.88 7.81 7.73
CA ARG A 35 13.97 7.09 6.83
C ARG A 35 13.07 6.07 7.54
N HIS A 36 13.32 5.76 8.82
CA HIS A 36 12.70 4.60 9.48
C HIS A 36 11.83 4.93 10.69
N VAL A 37 11.99 6.11 11.32
CA VAL A 37 11.36 6.37 12.64
C VAL A 37 9.92 6.89 12.51
N HIS A 38 9.53 7.47 11.37
CA HIS A 38 8.17 7.96 11.11
C HIS A 38 7.82 7.89 9.62
N ALA A 39 7.57 6.67 9.14
CA ALA A 39 7.20 6.40 7.75
C ALA A 39 5.78 5.84 7.66
N VAL A 40 5.07 6.21 6.60
CA VAL A 40 3.79 5.61 6.20
C VAL A 40 3.93 5.05 4.79
N VAL A 41 3.07 4.09 4.44
CA VAL A 41 2.98 3.56 3.07
C VAL A 41 1.67 4.07 2.47
N MET A 42 1.76 4.67 1.30
CA MET A 42 0.62 4.92 0.43
C MET A 42 0.48 3.74 -0.52
N ILE A 43 -0.73 3.21 -0.60
CA ILE A 43 -1.12 2.10 -1.46
C ILE A 43 -2.50 2.42 -2.04
N SER A 44 -2.80 1.88 -3.22
CA SER A 44 -4.14 2.03 -3.80
C SER A 44 -5.16 1.35 -2.88
N LEU A 45 -6.42 1.81 -2.94
CA LEU A 45 -7.48 1.20 -2.15
C LEU A 45 -7.71 -0.27 -2.58
N GLU A 46 -7.64 -0.54 -3.89
CA GLU A 46 -7.81 -1.88 -4.44
C GLU A 46 -6.74 -2.85 -3.92
N ASP A 47 -5.46 -2.45 -3.97
CA ASP A 47 -4.37 -3.30 -3.48
C ASP A 47 -4.44 -3.49 -1.96
N TYR A 48 -4.85 -2.44 -1.22
CA TYR A 48 -5.09 -2.57 0.22
C TYR A 48 -6.18 -3.61 0.53
N GLN A 49 -7.31 -3.57 -0.19
CA GLN A 49 -8.39 -4.53 -0.02
C GLN A 49 -7.96 -5.96 -0.39
N ALA A 50 -7.22 -6.13 -1.49
CA ALA A 50 -6.68 -7.42 -1.89
C ALA A 50 -5.70 -7.99 -0.84
N LEU A 51 -4.89 -7.13 -0.21
CA LEU A 51 -4.02 -7.52 0.91
C LEU A 51 -4.82 -7.93 2.15
N GLU A 52 -5.87 -7.19 2.52
CA GLU A 52 -6.74 -7.56 3.64
C GLU A 52 -7.43 -8.90 3.40
N GLU A 53 -7.95 -9.12 2.20
CA GLU A 53 -8.59 -10.39 1.81
C GLU A 53 -7.57 -11.54 1.85
N THR A 54 -6.40 -11.37 1.23
CA THR A 54 -5.34 -12.38 1.25
C THR A 54 -4.91 -12.70 2.68
N ALA A 55 -4.69 -11.67 3.51
CA ALA A 55 -4.33 -11.87 4.91
C ALA A 55 -5.43 -12.58 5.70
N TYR A 56 -6.71 -12.32 5.39
CA TYR A 56 -7.85 -13.00 5.98
C TYR A 56 -7.90 -14.49 5.57
N LEU A 57 -7.75 -14.79 4.28
CA LEU A 57 -7.72 -16.16 3.76
C LEU A 57 -6.54 -16.97 4.33
N LEU A 58 -5.35 -16.37 4.41
CA LEU A 58 -4.16 -17.02 4.96
C LEU A 58 -4.28 -17.33 6.46
N LYS A 59 -5.03 -16.52 7.22
CA LYS A 59 -5.32 -16.80 8.64
C LYS A 59 -6.29 -17.95 8.84
N ASN A 60 -7.07 -18.34 7.81
CA ASN A 60 -8.04 -19.41 7.90
C ASN A 60 -7.99 -20.33 6.66
N PRO A 61 -7.16 -21.40 6.70
CA PRO A 61 -6.96 -22.30 5.56
C PRO A 61 -8.24 -22.90 4.99
N ALA A 62 -9.26 -23.11 5.84
CA ALA A 62 -10.56 -23.65 5.42
C ALA A 62 -11.42 -22.66 4.59
N LEU A 63 -11.15 -21.36 4.70
CA LEU A 63 -11.79 -20.33 3.86
C LEU A 63 -11.06 -20.18 2.52
N CYS A 64 -9.73 -20.32 2.52
CA CYS A 64 -8.91 -20.28 1.30
C CYS A 64 -9.33 -21.38 0.30
N SER A 65 -9.52 -22.61 0.78
CA SER A 65 -9.99 -23.73 -0.06
C SER A 65 -11.40 -23.56 -0.66
N ARG A 66 -12.24 -22.67 -0.10
CA ARG A 66 -13.57 -22.39 -0.65
C ARG A 66 -13.51 -21.32 -1.75
N HIS A 67 -12.61 -20.34 -1.61
CA HIS A 67 -12.46 -19.25 -2.57
C HIS A 67 -11.81 -19.73 -3.89
N ILE A 68 -10.89 -20.70 -3.83
CA ILE A 68 -10.25 -21.29 -5.04
C ILE A 68 -11.18 -22.21 -5.88
N ASN A 69 -12.38 -22.51 -5.41
CA ASN A 69 -13.31 -23.46 -6.04
C ASN A 69 -14.57 -22.78 -6.60
N ASN A 70 -14.57 -21.45 -6.75
CA ASN A 70 -15.68 -20.65 -7.24
C ASN A 70 -15.18 -19.65 -8.29
#